data_AF-A0A957KVS9-F1
#
_entry.id   AF-A0A957KVS9-F1
#
_cell.length_a   1.000
_cell.length_b   1.000
_cell.length_c   1.000
_cell.angle_alpha   90.00
_cell.angle_beta   90.00
_cell.angle_gamma   90.00
#
_symmetry.space_group_name_H-M   'P 1'
#
loop_
_entity.id
_entity.type
_entity.pdbx_description
1 polymer ?
#
loop_
_entity_poly.entity_id
_entity_poly.type
_entity_poly.pdbx_seq_one_letter_code
_entity_poly.pdbx_strand_id
1 'polypeptide(L)'
;MTTQQRDATLADPAPDLPAEEKMQAILMQRAQKLAQPIAQAEDDADSMRVLTLEIGGEYYAIDGSAVVEVQPAGTIVAIPGTPGIWLGLVNLRGRLYPVLDLGRLLGELGLHAPSRGGHAGAHLVLTKAAGLTIAL
;
A
#
# COMPACT_ATOMS: atom_id res chain seq x y z
N MET A 1 -7.52 -22.31 -35.36
CA MET A 1 -6.10 -22.02 -35.65
C MET A 1 -6.00 -20.52 -35.88
N THR A 2 -5.87 -19.75 -34.80
CA THR A 2 -4.60 -19.17 -34.32
C THR A 2 -4.00 -18.18 -35.30
N THR A 3 -3.94 -16.91 -34.89
CA THR A 3 -2.80 -15.96 -34.98
C THR A 3 -3.39 -14.56 -34.73
N GLN A 4 -3.45 -14.09 -33.49
CA GLN A 4 -2.40 -13.33 -32.80
C GLN A 4 -2.22 -11.92 -33.37
N GLN A 5 -3.01 -10.98 -32.82
CA GLN A 5 -2.84 -9.53 -33.04
C GLN A 5 -1.82 -9.01 -32.02
N ARG A 6 -0.54 -9.03 -32.41
CA ARG A 6 0.47 -8.10 -31.92
C ARG A 6 0.43 -6.92 -32.87
N ASP A 7 0.02 -5.73 -32.41
CA ASP A 7 0.57 -4.50 -32.94
C ASP A 7 0.28 -3.32 -32.02
N ALA A 8 1.32 -2.87 -31.32
CA ALA A 8 1.41 -1.52 -30.78
C ALA A 8 2.76 -0.95 -31.22
N THR A 9 3.01 -1.00 -32.52
CA THR A 9 4.10 -0.25 -33.15
C THR A 9 3.74 1.22 -33.09
N LEU A 10 4.37 1.93 -32.14
CA LEU A 10 5.15 3.13 -32.41
C LEU A 10 4.70 3.90 -33.66
N ALA A 11 3.66 4.73 -33.53
CA ALA A 11 3.38 5.74 -34.53
C ALA A 11 4.37 6.89 -34.29
N ASP A 12 5.49 6.84 -35.01
CA ASP A 12 6.36 7.99 -35.18
C ASP A 12 5.52 9.10 -35.86
N PRO A 13 5.46 10.32 -35.31
CA PRO A 13 4.72 11.40 -35.96
C PRO A 13 5.34 11.70 -37.34
N ALA A 14 4.48 12.05 -38.29
CA ALA A 14 4.82 12.25 -39.70
C ALA A 14 6.18 12.97 -39.92
N PRO A 15 7.00 12.49 -40.88
CA PRO A 15 8.44 12.76 -40.94
C PRO A 15 8.83 14.24 -41.05
N ASP A 16 7.97 15.12 -41.55
CA ASP A 16 8.38 16.45 -42.06
C ASP A 16 7.98 17.67 -41.22
N LEU A 17 7.49 17.50 -39.97
CA LEU A 17 7.17 18.65 -39.11
C LEU A 17 8.45 19.27 -38.48
N PRO A 18 8.54 20.61 -38.36
CA PRO A 18 9.61 21.30 -37.65
C PRO A 18 9.77 20.77 -36.21
N ALA A 19 11.00 20.74 -35.70
CA ALA A 19 11.31 20.18 -34.38
C ALA A 19 10.51 20.83 -33.23
N GLU A 20 10.17 22.12 -33.35
CA GLU A 20 9.34 22.84 -32.38
C GLU A 20 7.90 22.33 -32.33
N GLU A 21 7.28 22.03 -33.48
CA GLU A 21 5.92 21.51 -33.54
C GLU A 21 5.84 20.08 -32.99
N LYS A 22 6.85 19.25 -33.26
CA LYS A 22 6.97 17.90 -32.68
C LYS A 22 7.15 17.97 -31.16
N MET A 23 7.98 18.90 -30.67
CA MET A 23 8.17 19.13 -29.23
C MET A 23 6.87 19.59 -28.59
N GLN A 24 6.16 20.54 -29.18
CA GLN A 24 4.87 21.00 -28.68
C GLN A 24 3.82 19.90 -28.70
N ALA A 25 3.74 19.09 -29.76
CA ALA A 25 2.83 17.95 -29.82
C ALA A 25 3.11 16.94 -28.70
N ILE A 26 4.39 16.63 -28.46
CA ILE A 26 4.80 15.72 -27.38
C ILE A 26 4.45 16.32 -26.01
N LEU A 27 4.74 17.61 -25.79
CA LEU A 27 4.45 18.30 -24.52
C LEU A 27 2.94 18.39 -24.28
N MET A 28 2.15 18.71 -25.30
CA MET A 28 0.69 18.80 -25.24
C MET A 28 0.06 17.44 -24.95
N GLN A 29 0.56 16.38 -25.60
CA GLN A 29 0.11 15.01 -25.38
C GLN A 29 0.43 14.54 -23.95
N ARG A 30 1.63 14.87 -23.43
CA ARG A 30 2.00 14.57 -22.03
C ARG A 30 1.17 15.37 -21.04
N ALA A 31 0.94 16.66 -21.31
CA ALA A 31 0.10 17.51 -20.51
C ALA A 31 -1.33 16.98 -20.44
N GLN A 32 -1.91 16.53 -21.56
CA GLN A 32 -3.23 15.88 -21.57
C GLN A 32 -3.25 14.57 -20.78
N LYS A 33 -2.21 13.75 -20.88
CA LYS A 33 -2.13 12.49 -20.14
C LYS A 33 -1.98 12.70 -18.62
N LEU A 34 -1.28 13.76 -18.21
CA LEU A 34 -1.10 14.14 -16.80
C LEU A 34 -2.28 14.95 -16.23
N ALA A 35 -3.01 15.68 -17.08
CA ALA A 35 -4.17 16.47 -16.69
C ALA A 35 -5.46 15.63 -16.59
N GLN A 36 -5.43 14.39 -17.09
CA GLN A 36 -6.47 13.43 -16.74
C GLN A 36 -6.46 13.31 -15.21
N PRO A 37 -7.61 13.52 -14.55
CA PRO A 37 -7.75 13.16 -13.16
C PRO A 37 -7.25 11.72 -13.06
N ILE A 38 -6.33 11.43 -12.13
CA ILE A 38 -6.04 10.05 -11.74
C ILE A 38 -7.43 9.47 -11.50
N ALA A 39 -7.86 8.54 -12.36
CA ALA A 39 -9.21 8.01 -12.31
C ALA A 39 -9.41 7.51 -10.88
N GLN A 40 -10.09 8.33 -10.08
CA GLN A 40 -10.56 7.89 -8.79
C GLN A 40 -11.51 6.77 -9.20
N ALA A 41 -11.13 5.53 -8.86
CA ALA A 41 -12.06 4.42 -8.94
C ALA A 41 -13.38 4.96 -8.41
N GLU A 42 -14.43 4.91 -9.24
CA GLU A 42 -15.70 5.56 -9.01
C GLU A 42 -16.01 5.43 -7.52
N ASP A 43 -15.96 6.55 -6.78
CA ASP A 43 -16.41 6.59 -5.39
C ASP A 43 -17.93 6.42 -5.48
N ASP A 44 -18.35 5.19 -5.75
CA ASP A 44 -19.72 4.78 -5.53
C ASP A 44 -19.95 5.06 -4.04
N ALA A 45 -21.02 5.77 -3.72
CA ALA A 45 -21.26 6.26 -2.36
C ALA A 45 -21.35 5.13 -1.32
N ASP A 46 -21.43 3.87 -1.80
CA ASP A 46 -21.48 2.64 -1.02
C ASP A 46 -20.17 1.81 -1.06
N SER A 47 -19.10 2.33 -1.67
CA SER A 47 -17.81 1.65 -1.74
C SER A 47 -16.88 2.02 -0.57
N MET A 48 -16.34 1.01 0.12
CA MET A 48 -15.37 1.19 1.21
C MET A 48 -13.97 0.78 0.76
N ARG A 49 -13.00 1.70 0.85
CA ARG A 49 -11.59 1.39 0.59
C ARG A 49 -10.98 0.67 1.79
N VAL A 50 -10.26 -0.41 1.52
CA VAL A 50 -9.60 -1.22 2.55
C VAL A 50 -8.17 -1.53 2.18
N LEU A 51 -7.31 -1.67 3.18
CA LEU A 51 -5.98 -2.25 3.06
C LEU A 51 -6.07 -3.74 3.40
N THR A 52 -5.81 -4.59 2.41
CA THR A 52 -5.74 -6.04 2.60
C THR A 52 -4.35 -6.47 3.05
N LEU A 53 -4.29 -7.36 4.03
CA LEU A 53 -3.08 -7.89 4.63
C LEU A 53 -3.22 -9.39 4.88
N GLU A 54 -2.14 -10.11 4.65
CA GLU A 54 -2.08 -11.55 4.90
C GLU A 54 -1.43 -11.80 6.26
N ILE A 55 -2.15 -12.49 7.15
CA ILE A 55 -1.66 -12.84 8.48
C ILE A 55 -1.79 -14.34 8.62
N GLY A 56 -0.64 -15.01 8.65
CA GLY A 56 -0.57 -16.47 8.76
C GLY A 56 -1.44 -17.20 7.73
N GLY A 57 -1.41 -16.78 6.47
CA GLY A 57 -2.12 -17.45 5.37
C GLY A 57 -3.60 -17.07 5.22
N GLU A 58 -4.15 -16.24 6.11
CA GLU A 58 -5.50 -15.71 6.01
C GLU A 58 -5.47 -14.22 5.64
N TYR A 59 -6.43 -13.77 4.84
CA TYR A 59 -6.53 -12.37 4.44
C TYR A 59 -7.46 -11.60 5.38
N TYR A 60 -6.94 -10.50 5.91
CA TYR A 60 -7.67 -9.52 6.70
C TYR A 60 -7.71 -8.18 5.97
N ALA A 61 -8.65 -7.33 6.37
CA ALA A 61 -8.82 -6.00 5.80
C ALA A 61 -8.94 -4.97 6.91
N ILE A 62 -8.25 -3.84 6.76
CA ILE A 62 -8.37 -2.66 7.63
C ILE A 62 -9.00 -1.54 6.80
N ASP A 63 -9.89 -0.76 7.41
CA ASP A 63 -10.43 0.46 6.81
C ASP A 63 -9.29 1.36 6.32
N GLY A 64 -9.29 1.68 5.03
CA GLY A 64 -8.26 2.52 4.41
C GLY A 64 -8.21 3.94 4.99
N SER A 65 -9.30 4.44 5.57
CA SER A 65 -9.35 5.74 6.25
C SER A 65 -8.58 5.76 7.57
N ALA A 66 -8.41 4.59 8.22
CA ALA A 66 -7.64 4.45 9.44
C ALA A 66 -6.13 4.30 9.18
N VAL A 67 -5.73 3.98 7.94
CA VAL A 67 -4.33 3.79 7.55
C VAL A 67 -3.65 5.14 7.31
N VAL A 68 -2.57 5.38 8.04
CA VAL A 68 -1.76 6.60 7.96
C VAL A 68 -0.59 6.41 6.98
N GLU A 69 0.13 5.30 7.10
CA GLU A 69 1.31 4.99 6.29
C GLU A 69 1.58 3.47 6.31
N VAL A 70 2.07 2.94 5.19
CA VAL A 70 2.58 1.56 5.09
C VAL A 70 4.04 1.63 4.68
N GLN A 71 4.91 0.92 5.38
CA GLN A 71 6.34 0.88 5.07
C GLN A 71 6.95 -0.48 5.42
N PRO A 72 8.11 -0.85 4.87
CA PRO A 72 8.84 -2.03 5.32
C PRO A 72 9.13 -1.97 6.82
N ALA A 73 9.07 -3.11 7.51
CA ALA A 73 9.37 -3.17 8.93
C ALA A 73 10.81 -2.73 9.21
N GLY A 74 10.94 -1.66 10.00
CA GLY A 74 12.22 -1.16 10.48
C GLY A 74 12.70 -1.88 11.73
N THR A 75 13.68 -1.28 12.42
CA THR A 75 14.12 -1.78 13.73
C THR A 75 13.05 -1.50 14.79
N ILE A 76 12.58 -2.56 15.44
CA ILE A 76 11.66 -2.49 16.59
C ILE A 76 12.47 -2.69 17.87
N VAL A 77 12.32 -1.76 18.82
CA VAL A 77 12.95 -1.83 20.14
C VAL A 77 11.98 -2.45 21.13
N ALA A 78 12.27 -3.66 21.58
CA ALA A 78 11.43 -4.36 22.55
C ALA A 78 11.34 -3.60 23.89
N ILE A 79 10.14 -3.58 24.48
CA ILE A 79 9.92 -2.99 25.80
C ILE A 79 9.89 -4.13 26.84
N PRO A 80 10.75 -4.08 27.88
CA PRO A 80 10.72 -5.08 28.94
C PRO A 80 9.38 -5.09 29.69
N GLY A 81 8.87 -6.27 30.01
CA GLY A 81 7.67 -6.45 30.83
C GLY A 81 6.33 -6.22 30.09
N THR A 82 6.34 -6.00 28.77
CA THR A 82 5.09 -5.94 28.01
C THR A 82 4.56 -7.34 27.66
N PRO A 83 3.23 -7.51 27.59
CA PRO A 83 2.61 -8.73 27.07
C PRO A 83 3.11 -9.09 25.66
N GLY A 84 3.06 -10.38 25.32
CA GLY A 84 3.62 -10.91 24.08
C GLY A 84 3.01 -10.37 22.78
N ILE A 85 1.83 -9.74 22.86
CA ILE A 85 1.19 -9.01 21.75
C ILE A 85 1.91 -7.71 21.37
N TRP A 86 2.73 -7.15 22.25
CA TRP A 86 3.50 -5.94 21.98
C TRP A 86 4.91 -6.32 21.54
N LEU A 87 5.28 -5.93 20.32
CA LEU A 87 6.65 -6.11 19.82
C LEU A 87 7.60 -5.06 20.38
N GLY A 88 7.08 -3.87 20.71
CA GLY A 88 7.86 -2.79 21.32
C GLY A 88 7.55 -1.42 20.73
N LEU A 89 8.59 -0.63 20.46
CA LEU A 89 8.51 0.69 19.86
C LEU A 89 9.24 0.74 18.52
N VAL A 90 8.70 1.51 17.58
CA VAL A 90 9.37 1.87 16.33
C VAL A 90 9.50 3.39 16.24
N ASN A 91 10.63 3.87 15.71
CA ASN A 91 10.80 5.27 15.38
C ASN A 91 10.46 5.50 13.91
N LEU A 92 9.40 6.27 13.65
CA LEU A 92 9.00 6.69 12.32
C LEU A 92 9.11 8.21 12.23
N ARG A 93 10.07 8.68 11.41
CA ARG A 93 10.31 10.12 11.16
C ARG A 93 10.47 10.94 12.45
N GLY A 94 11.15 10.39 13.47
CA GLY A 94 11.41 11.07 14.74
C GLY A 94 10.29 10.93 15.77
N ARG A 95 9.24 10.15 15.49
CA ARG A 95 8.13 9.88 16.41
C ARG A 95 8.12 8.40 16.79
N LEU A 96 7.96 8.13 18.09
CA LEU A 96 7.86 6.77 18.60
C LEU A 96 6.41 6.30 18.53
N TYR A 97 6.23 5.10 17.97
CA TYR A 97 4.94 4.43 17.89
C TYR A 97 5.02 3.06 18.54
N PRO A 98 4.02 2.66 19.33
CA PRO A 98 3.93 1.29 19.82
C PRO A 98 3.64 0.34 18.66
N VAL A 99 4.29 -0.81 18.67
CA VAL A 99 4.13 -1.85 17.66
C VAL A 99 3.42 -3.05 18.28
N LEU A 100 2.30 -3.44 17.67
CA LEU A 100 1.47 -4.56 18.09
C LEU A 100 1.53 -5.67 17.04
N ASP A 101 1.81 -6.90 17.45
CA ASP A 101 1.77 -8.07 16.58
C ASP A 101 0.31 -8.50 16.39
N LEU A 102 -0.26 -8.13 15.24
CA LEU A 102 -1.66 -8.42 14.94
C LEU A 102 -1.93 -9.93 14.86
N GLY A 103 -0.96 -10.74 14.40
CA GLY A 103 -1.10 -12.19 14.37
C GLY A 103 -1.23 -12.80 15.77
N ARG A 104 -0.42 -12.32 16.74
CA ARG A 104 -0.55 -12.74 18.14
C ARG A 104 -1.86 -12.29 18.77
N LEU A 105 -2.27 -11.05 18.53
CA LEU A 105 -3.54 -10.53 19.05
C LEU A 105 -4.73 -11.36 18.55
N LEU A 106 -4.79 -11.63 17.24
CA LEU A 106 -5.85 -12.45 16.66
C LEU A 106 -5.83 -13.89 17.19
N GLY A 107 -4.64 -14.44 17.43
CA GLY A 107 -4.47 -15.74 18.07
C GLY A 107 -5.00 -15.77 19.51
N GLU A 108 -4.72 -14.74 20.34
CA GLU A 108 -5.27 -14.62 21.70
C GLU A 108 -6.80 -14.48 21.71
N LEU A 109 -7.37 -13.86 20.67
CA LEU A 109 -8.81 -13.71 20.48
C LEU A 109 -9.48 -14.96 19.85
N GLY A 110 -8.70 -15.97 19.44
CA GLY A 110 -9.21 -17.17 18.77
C GLY A 110 -9.74 -16.92 17.35
N LEU A 111 -9.30 -15.83 16.71
CA LEU A 111 -9.75 -15.39 15.37
C LEU A 111 -8.86 -15.88 14.23
N HIS A 112 -7.79 -16.61 14.54
CA HIS A 112 -6.83 -17.13 13.56
C HIS A 112 -6.30 -18.51 13.96
N ALA A 113 -6.07 -19.39 12.99
CA ALA A 113 -5.36 -20.65 13.19
C ALA A 113 -3.84 -20.39 13.12
N PRO A 114 -3.02 -20.91 14.05
CA PRO A 114 -1.61 -20.56 14.11
C PRO A 114 -0.84 -21.07 12.88
N SER A 115 -0.63 -20.22 11.90
CA SER A 115 0.30 -20.51 10.80
C SER A 115 1.69 -20.00 11.16
N ARG A 116 2.64 -20.93 11.26
CA ARG A 116 4.07 -20.63 11.41
C ARG A 116 4.60 -20.03 10.10
N GLY A 117 4.46 -18.72 9.93
CA GLY A 117 5.08 -17.95 8.85
C GLY A 117 6.13 -16.99 9.41
N GLY A 118 7.33 -16.97 8.82
CA GLY A 118 8.40 -16.04 9.21
C GLY A 118 8.24 -14.65 8.58
N HIS A 119 8.74 -13.61 9.28
CA HIS A 119 8.64 -12.19 8.90
C HIS A 119 9.53 -11.75 7.72
N ALA A 120 9.79 -12.62 6.74
CA ALA A 120 10.57 -12.25 5.57
C ALA A 120 9.74 -11.31 4.67
N GLY A 121 9.99 -10.00 4.77
CA GLY A 121 9.21 -8.97 4.07
C GLY A 121 8.05 -8.38 4.87
N ALA A 122 8.13 -8.39 6.21
CA ALA A 122 7.11 -7.74 7.05
C ALA A 122 6.98 -6.24 6.73
N HIS A 123 5.74 -5.77 6.69
CA HIS A 123 5.40 -4.36 6.55
C HIS A 123 4.81 -3.87 7.88
N LEU A 124 5.13 -2.64 8.25
CA LEU A 124 4.48 -1.92 9.35
C LEU A 124 3.36 -1.07 8.77
N VAL A 125 2.16 -1.23 9.34
CA VAL A 125 0.99 -0.42 9.00
C VAL A 125 0.72 0.52 10.16
N LEU A 126 0.94 1.82 9.95
CA LEU A 126 0.60 2.84 10.94
C LEU A 126 -0.90 3.13 10.86
N THR A 127 -1.64 2.86 11.93
CA THR A 127 -3.09 3.04 11.97
C THR A 127 -3.50 4.00 13.08
N LYS A 128 -4.62 4.69 12.89
CA LYS A 128 -5.26 5.53 13.91
C LYS A 128 -6.60 4.92 14.31
N ALA A 129 -6.73 4.53 15.58
CA ALA A 129 -7.94 3.94 16.13
C ALA A 129 -8.19 4.48 17.55
N ALA A 130 -9.45 4.76 17.90
CA ALA A 130 -9.85 5.23 19.22
C ALA A 130 -9.02 6.42 19.78
N GLY A 131 -8.54 7.31 18.90
CA GLY A 131 -7.69 8.45 19.26
C GLY A 131 -6.21 8.13 19.49
N LEU A 132 -5.81 6.86 19.40
CA LEU A 132 -4.43 6.39 19.50
C LEU A 132 -3.85 6.07 18.11
N THR A 133 -2.54 6.22 17.96
CA THR A 133 -1.81 5.81 16.75
C THR A 133 -0.88 4.65 17.09
N ILE A 134 -1.06 3.53 16.40
CA ILE A 134 -0.37 2.26 16.67
C ILE A 134 0.15 1.70 15.33
N ALA A 135 1.34 1.11 15.36
CA ALA A 135 1.87 0.34 14.25
C ALA A 135 1.48 -1.14 14.40
N LEU A 136 0.95 -1.73 13.33
CA LEU A 136 0.60 -3.14 13.21
C LEU A 136 1.63 -3.87 12.35
#